data_AF-A0A914D821-F1
#
_entry.id   AF-A0A914D821-F1
#
_cell.length_a   1.000
_cell.length_b   1.000
_cell.length_c   1.000
_cell.angle_alpha   90.00
_cell.angle_beta   90.00
_cell.angle_gamma   90.00
#
_symmetry.space_group_name_H-M   'P 1'
#
loop_
_entity.id
_entity.type
_entity.pdbx_description
1 polymer ?
#
loop_
_entity_poly.entity_id
_entity_poly.type
_entity_poly.pdbx_seq_one_letter_code
_entity_poly.pdbx_strand_id
1 'polypeptide(L)'
;MPTGPGTWPSFWMYGDDWPNNGELDVLEGIDVSDDDLFTGHWAKNFNGSLATNCFSHADDLASMQGCSIQAANGTFGPAFNQNNGGIYAMEWNRSSYTKVWIFKRSDIPNDIIQVYHLPVLI
;
A
#
# COMPACT_ATOMS: atom_id res chain seq x y z
N MET A 1 -7.84 8.10 8.85
CA MET A 1 -8.33 6.86 8.21
C MET A 1 -9.15 6.04 9.20
N PRO A 2 -10.04 5.14 8.74
CA PRO A 2 -10.85 4.30 9.63
C PRO A 2 -9.97 3.36 10.49
N THR A 3 -10.40 3.09 11.72
CA THR A 3 -9.69 2.21 12.69
C THR A 3 -10.67 1.60 13.69
N GLY A 4 -10.36 0.40 14.17
CA GLY A 4 -11.05 -0.24 15.29
C GLY A 4 -11.07 -1.77 15.16
N PRO A 5 -11.41 -2.51 16.24
CA PRO A 5 -11.59 -3.96 16.14
C PRO A 5 -12.69 -4.31 15.14
N GLY A 6 -12.42 -5.30 14.29
CA GLY A 6 -13.29 -5.78 13.23
C GLY A 6 -13.31 -4.90 11.97
N THR A 7 -12.50 -3.83 11.90
CA THR A 7 -12.42 -2.98 10.70
C THR A 7 -11.33 -3.48 9.75
N TRP A 8 -11.61 -3.43 8.46
CA TRP A 8 -10.63 -3.71 7.39
C TRP A 8 -10.72 -2.61 6.33
N PRO A 9 -10.16 -1.42 6.58
CA PRO A 9 -10.15 -0.36 5.58
C PRO A 9 -9.12 -0.64 4.48
N SER A 10 -9.53 -0.43 3.24
CA SER A 10 -8.65 -0.41 2.07
C SER A 10 -8.89 0.84 1.23
N PHE A 11 -7.83 1.36 0.62
CA PHE A 11 -7.86 2.28 -0.52
C PHE A 11 -7.11 1.60 -1.66
N TRP A 12 -7.87 1.21 -2.68
CA TRP A 12 -7.43 0.23 -3.66
C TRP A 12 -8.06 0.48 -5.02
N MET A 13 -7.53 -0.19 -6.03
CA MET A 13 -8.01 -0.18 -7.40
C MET A 13 -8.14 -1.62 -7.90
N TYR A 14 -9.08 -1.85 -8.81
CA TYR A 14 -9.30 -3.16 -9.41
C TYR A 14 -9.59 -3.03 -10.91
N GLY A 15 -9.32 -4.10 -11.65
CA GLY A 15 -9.75 -4.24 -13.04
C GLY A 15 -11.15 -4.84 -13.14
N ASP A 16 -11.85 -4.58 -14.25
CA ASP A 16 -13.12 -5.25 -14.58
C ASP A 16 -12.95 -6.79 -14.53
N ASP A 17 -13.98 -7.59 -14.25
CA ASP A 17 -13.82 -9.06 -14.07
C ASP A 17 -12.83 -9.44 -12.95
N TRP A 18 -12.99 -8.83 -11.77
CA TRP A 18 -12.21 -9.16 -10.58
C TRP A 18 -12.51 -10.60 -10.08
N PRO A 19 -11.49 -11.38 -9.64
CA PRO A 19 -10.08 -11.00 -9.46
C PRO A 19 -9.18 -11.20 -10.68
N ASN A 20 -9.72 -11.59 -11.83
CA ASN A 20 -8.91 -12.03 -12.98
C ASN A 20 -8.08 -10.92 -13.61
N ASN A 21 -8.59 -9.69 -13.63
CA ASN A 21 -7.83 -8.52 -14.10
C ASN A 21 -7.08 -7.78 -13.00
N GLY A 22 -6.95 -8.42 -11.83
CA GLY A 22 -6.09 -7.98 -10.76
C GLY A 22 -6.63 -6.84 -9.90
N GLU A 23 -5.84 -6.55 -8.89
CA GLU A 23 -6.09 -5.59 -7.83
C GLU A 23 -4.77 -4.94 -7.44
N LEU A 24 -4.86 -3.71 -6.93
CA LEU A 24 -3.75 -3.02 -6.30
C LEU A 24 -4.23 -2.26 -5.07
N ASP A 25 -3.74 -2.71 -3.92
CA ASP A 25 -3.93 -2.06 -2.64
C ASP A 25 -2.87 -0.99 -2.43
N VAL A 26 -3.26 0.28 -2.53
CA VAL A 26 -2.37 1.42 -2.19
C VAL A 26 -2.20 1.50 -0.67
N LEU A 27 -3.25 1.15 0.05
CA LEU A 27 -3.31 1.09 1.50
C LEU A 27 -4.33 0.03 1.89
N GLU A 28 -3.92 -0.91 2.71
CA GLU A 28 -4.80 -1.91 3.31
C GLU A 28 -4.27 -2.30 4.69
N GLY A 29 -5.18 -2.62 5.61
CA GLY A 29 -4.83 -3.21 6.90
C GLY A 29 -6.07 -3.67 7.65
N ILE A 30 -5.87 -4.56 8.63
CA ILE A 30 -6.93 -5.14 9.45
C ILE A 30 -6.75 -4.68 10.90
N ASP A 31 -7.86 -4.38 11.58
CA ASP A 31 -7.95 -4.01 13.00
C ASP A 31 -7.10 -2.79 13.40
N VAL A 32 -6.26 -2.97 14.43
CA VAL A 32 -5.27 -2.03 14.95
C VAL A 32 -3.91 -2.70 14.77
N SER A 33 -3.33 -2.59 13.58
CA SER A 33 -1.98 -3.10 13.35
C SER A 33 -0.97 -2.24 14.13
N ASP A 34 -0.60 -2.68 15.33
CA ASP A 34 0.45 -2.09 16.18
C ASP A 34 1.85 -2.65 15.83
N ASP A 35 2.09 -2.99 14.56
CA ASP A 35 3.39 -3.54 14.17
C ASP A 35 4.47 -2.44 14.21
N ASP A 36 5.27 -2.50 15.28
CA ASP A 36 6.30 -1.51 15.63
C ASP A 36 7.54 -1.51 14.73
N LEU A 37 7.57 -2.27 13.64
CA LEU A 37 8.75 -2.46 12.79
C LEU A 37 8.50 -2.01 11.34
N PHE A 38 9.02 -0.83 11.01
CA PHE A 38 9.24 -0.41 9.62
C PHE A 38 10.36 -1.22 8.99
N THR A 39 10.13 -1.78 7.80
CA THR A 39 11.25 -2.24 6.98
C THR A 39 11.12 -2.03 5.48
N GLY A 40 9.94 -1.71 4.94
CA GLY A 40 9.76 -1.66 3.48
C GLY A 40 10.09 -3.01 2.81
N HIS A 41 9.96 -4.10 3.56
CA HIS A 41 10.25 -5.44 3.08
C HIS A 41 9.06 -5.99 2.32
N TRP A 42 9.37 -6.67 1.23
CA TRP A 42 8.41 -7.57 0.61
C TRP A 42 8.02 -8.64 1.62
N ALA A 43 6.74 -9.01 1.59
CA ALA A 43 6.28 -10.24 2.21
C ALA A 43 7.15 -11.41 1.73
N LYS A 44 7.25 -12.46 2.54
CA LYS A 44 8.03 -13.64 2.20
C LYS A 44 7.12 -14.77 1.73
N ASN A 45 7.63 -15.63 0.85
CA ASN A 45 7.00 -16.89 0.50
C ASN A 45 7.28 -17.96 1.57
N PHE A 46 6.70 -19.15 1.43
CA PHE A 46 6.88 -20.25 2.41
C PHE A 46 8.34 -20.70 2.60
N ASN A 47 9.22 -20.37 1.64
CA ASN A 47 10.66 -20.66 1.70
C ASN A 47 11.48 -19.51 2.30
N GLY A 48 10.83 -18.43 2.75
CA GLY A 48 11.49 -17.25 3.33
C GLY A 48 12.13 -16.30 2.32
N SER A 49 11.93 -16.52 1.02
CA SER A 49 12.37 -15.62 -0.06
C SER A 49 11.34 -14.50 -0.28
N LEU A 50 11.73 -13.42 -0.97
CA LEU A 50 10.79 -12.33 -1.29
C LEU A 50 9.64 -12.85 -2.17
N ALA A 51 8.40 -12.54 -1.78
CA ALA A 51 7.21 -12.84 -2.54
C ALA A 51 7.05 -11.82 -3.68
N THR A 52 7.69 -12.07 -4.82
CA THR A 52 7.56 -11.23 -6.02
C THR A 52 6.47 -11.72 -6.97
N ASN A 53 5.83 -12.85 -6.67
CA ASN A 53 4.71 -13.36 -7.44
C ASN A 53 3.41 -12.71 -6.94
N CYS A 54 2.75 -11.95 -7.80
CA CYS A 54 1.53 -11.22 -7.45
C CYS A 54 0.25 -12.04 -7.64
N PHE A 55 0.35 -13.30 -8.08
CA PHE A 55 -0.82 -14.15 -8.25
C PHE A 55 -1.45 -14.53 -6.91
N SER A 56 -2.75 -14.28 -6.75
CA SER A 56 -3.50 -14.46 -5.50
C SER A 56 -3.56 -15.91 -4.99
N HIS A 57 -3.38 -16.88 -5.90
CA HIS A 57 -3.37 -18.31 -5.62
C HIS A 57 -2.03 -18.97 -5.96
N ALA A 58 -0.92 -18.25 -5.83
CA ALA A 58 0.40 -18.84 -5.99
C ALA A 58 0.62 -19.95 -4.96
N ASP A 59 1.08 -21.12 -5.41
CA ASP A 59 1.25 -22.32 -4.58
C ASP A 59 2.30 -22.16 -3.47
N ASP A 60 3.19 -21.17 -3.59
CA ASP A 60 4.26 -20.88 -2.63
C ASP A 60 3.95 -19.72 -1.68
N LEU A 61 2.75 -19.14 -1.75
CA LEU A 61 2.31 -18.01 -0.94
C LEU A 61 1.09 -18.35 -0.08
N ALA A 62 0.89 -17.61 1.00
CA ALA A 62 -0.38 -17.68 1.72
C ALA A 62 -1.54 -17.24 0.81
N SER A 63 -2.72 -17.80 1.04
CA SER A 63 -3.91 -17.48 0.26
C SER A 63 -4.16 -15.98 0.24
N MET A 64 -4.31 -15.40 -0.96
CA MET A 64 -4.55 -13.97 -1.18
C MET A 64 -3.43 -13.03 -0.69
N GLN A 65 -2.22 -13.55 -0.40
CA GLN A 65 -1.09 -12.71 0.02
C GLN A 65 -0.58 -11.79 -1.10
N GLY A 66 -0.56 -12.31 -2.33
CA GLY A 66 0.06 -11.66 -3.48
C GLY A 66 1.52 -11.24 -3.20
N CYS A 67 1.93 -10.16 -3.86
CA CYS A 67 3.29 -9.61 -3.77
C CYS A 67 3.34 -8.37 -2.83
N SER A 68 2.76 -8.51 -1.64
CA SER A 68 2.59 -7.43 -0.67
C SER A 68 3.91 -6.85 -0.15
N ILE A 69 3.92 -5.56 0.18
CA ILE A 69 5.06 -4.85 0.81
C ILE A 69 4.58 -4.24 2.12
N GLN A 70 5.28 -4.52 3.22
CA GLN A 70 4.94 -3.95 4.52
C GLN A 70 5.49 -2.54 4.66
N ALA A 71 4.59 -1.58 4.90
CA ALA A 71 4.91 -0.17 5.06
C ALA A 71 5.56 0.16 6.41
N ALA A 72 5.86 1.45 6.65
CA ALA A 72 6.48 1.92 7.88
C ALA A 72 5.52 2.01 9.06
N ASN A 73 6.05 1.87 10.28
CA ASN A 73 5.28 2.23 11.46
C ASN A 73 4.79 3.70 11.36
N GLY A 74 3.54 3.91 11.75
CA GLY A 74 2.87 5.19 11.69
C GLY A 74 2.35 5.57 10.30
N THR A 75 2.26 4.63 9.34
CA THR A 75 1.61 4.88 8.05
C THR A 75 0.16 4.44 7.99
N PHE A 76 -0.26 3.52 8.86
CA PHE A 76 -1.64 3.05 8.94
C PHE A 76 -2.21 3.25 10.37
N GLY A 77 -3.52 3.19 10.51
CA GLY A 77 -4.15 2.94 11.79
C GLY A 77 -4.15 4.13 12.77
N PRO A 78 -4.29 3.84 14.09
CA PRO A 78 -4.30 4.85 15.13
C PRO A 78 -3.03 5.71 15.15
N ALA A 79 -1.85 5.12 14.92
CA ALA A 79 -0.59 5.83 14.88
C ALA A 79 -0.54 6.87 13.74
N PHE A 80 -1.02 6.53 12.54
CA PHE A 80 -1.15 7.50 11.45
C PHE A 80 -2.13 8.62 11.80
N ASN A 81 -3.28 8.28 12.39
CA ASN A 81 -4.29 9.26 12.80
C ASN A 81 -3.79 10.23 13.88
N GLN A 82 -3.10 9.74 14.91
CA GLN A 82 -2.53 10.56 15.99
C GLN A 82 -1.49 11.56 15.49
N ASN A 83 -0.81 11.23 14.38
CA ASN A 83 0.13 12.12 13.69
C ASN A 83 -0.54 13.03 12.63
N ASN A 84 -1.87 13.20 12.68
CA ASN A 84 -2.66 13.98 11.72
C ASN A 84 -2.56 13.46 10.26
N GLY A 85 -2.32 12.16 10.11
CA GLY A 85 -2.24 11.46 8.83
C GLY A 85 -1.04 11.88 7.97
N GLY A 86 -1.30 12.00 6.67
CA GLY A 86 -0.26 12.17 5.66
C GLY A 86 -0.85 12.09 4.25
N ILE A 87 0.01 11.89 3.26
CA ILE A 87 -0.38 11.69 1.85
C ILE A 87 0.11 10.33 1.40
N TYR A 88 -0.79 9.58 0.77
CA TYR A 88 -0.46 8.45 -0.08
C TYR A 88 -0.48 8.92 -1.52
N ALA A 89 0.57 8.64 -2.29
CA ALA A 89 0.67 8.96 -3.70
C ALA A 89 1.08 7.72 -4.50
N MET A 90 0.49 7.54 -5.67
CA MET A 90 0.80 6.42 -6.56
C MET A 90 1.21 6.94 -7.94
N GLU A 91 2.31 6.39 -8.46
CA GLU A 91 2.72 6.52 -9.86
C GLU A 91 2.50 5.17 -10.52
N TRP A 92 1.70 5.16 -11.58
CA TRP A 92 1.43 3.97 -12.36
C TRP A 92 2.02 4.11 -13.76
N ASN A 93 3.07 3.34 -14.03
CA ASN A 93 3.60 3.13 -15.37
C ASN A 93 3.14 1.76 -15.88
N ARG A 94 2.20 1.78 -16.84
CA ARG A 94 1.59 0.56 -17.41
C ARG A 94 2.57 -0.44 -17.99
N SER A 95 3.79 -0.02 -18.35
CA SER A 95 4.75 -0.87 -19.06
C SER A 95 5.89 -1.37 -18.18
N SER A 96 6.06 -0.85 -16.96
CA SER A 96 7.25 -1.16 -16.17
C SER A 96 7.04 -1.30 -14.67
N TYR A 97 6.30 -0.40 -14.03
CA TYR A 97 6.25 -0.37 -12.58
C TYR A 97 4.99 0.31 -12.06
N THR A 98 4.64 -0.05 -10.83
CA THR A 98 3.82 0.79 -9.97
C THR A 98 4.62 1.14 -8.73
N LYS A 99 4.56 2.40 -8.31
CA LYS A 99 5.23 2.89 -7.10
C LYS A 99 4.20 3.58 -6.21
N VAL A 100 4.31 3.32 -4.92
CA VAL A 100 3.51 3.98 -3.89
C VAL A 100 4.46 4.68 -2.92
N TRP A 101 4.17 5.95 -2.64
CA TRP A 101 4.86 6.73 -1.62
C TRP A 101 3.90 7.06 -0.49
N ILE A 102 4.46 7.11 0.72
CA ILE A 102 3.74 7.51 1.92
C ILE A 102 4.53 8.67 2.54
N PHE A 103 3.91 9.85 2.56
CA PHE A 103 4.47 11.04 3.17
C PHE A 103 3.76 11.28 4.50
N LYS A 104 4.50 11.15 5.61
CA LYS A 104 4.01 11.56 6.93
C LYS A 104 3.67 13.04 6.92
N ARG A 105 2.72 13.48 7.74
CA ARG A 105 2.27 14.89 7.79
C ARG A 105 3.42 15.90 7.84
N SER A 106 4.46 15.62 8.61
CA SER A 106 5.63 16.51 8.79
C SER A 106 6.56 16.58 7.57
N ASP A 107 6.48 15.60 6.68
CA ASP A 107 7.49 15.35 5.64
C ASP A 107 6.85 15.36 4.24
N ILE A 108 5.74 16.09 4.08
CA ILE A 108 5.07 16.24 2.78
C ILE A 108 5.91 17.17 1.88
N PRO A 109 6.36 16.70 0.71
CA PRO A 109 7.04 17.54 -0.27
C PRO A 109 6.16 18.71 -0.74
N ASN A 110 6.77 19.89 -0.87
CA ASN A 110 6.06 21.11 -1.24
C ASN A 110 5.39 21.02 -2.62
N ASP A 111 5.99 20.33 -3.58
CA ASP A 111 5.48 20.16 -4.94
C ASP A 111 4.22 19.28 -5.03
N ILE A 112 3.93 18.49 -3.99
CA ILE A 112 2.69 17.70 -3.90
C ILE A 112 1.50 18.56 -3.44
N ILE A 113 1.76 19.58 -2.61
CA ILE A 113 0.72 20.43 -2.01
C ILE A 113 0.63 21.81 -2.66
N GLN A 114 1.66 22.23 -3.38
CA GLN A 114 1.64 23.43 -4.20
C GLN A 114 1.11 23.06 -5.57
N VAL A 115 0.16 23.84 -6.08
CA VAL A 115 -0.39 23.66 -7.42
C VAL A 115 0.66 24.08 -8.45
N TYR A 116 1.59 23.18 -8.74
CA TYR A 116 2.23 23.17 -10.04
C TYR A 116 1.33 22.33 -10.94
N HIS A 117 0.90 22.89 -12.06
CA HIS A 117 0.23 22.13 -13.10
C HIS A 117 1.20 21.03 -13.57
N LEU A 118 1.10 19.84 -12.98
CA LEU A 118 1.75 18.66 -13.52
C LEU A 118 1.20 18.51 -14.95
N PRO A 119 2.05 18.53 -15.98
CA PRO A 119 1.59 18.21 -17.31
C PRO A 119 0.98 16.82 -17.24
N VAL A 120 -0.31 16.74 -17.54
CA VAL A 120 -0.99 15.46 -17.70
C VAL A 120 -0.28 14.77 -18.86
N LEU A 121 0.58 13.80 -18.53
CA LEU A 121 1.16 12.90 -19.51
C LEU A 121 0.03 11.93 -19.90
N ILE A 122 -0.64 12.25 -21.00
CA ILE A 122 -1.56 11.34 -21.71
C ILE A 122 -0.73 10.48 -22.65
#